data_AF-A0A956PDB4-F1
#
_entry.id   AF-A0A956PDB4-F1
#
_cell.length_a   1.000
_cell.length_b   1.000
_cell.length_c   1.000
_cell.angle_alpha   90.00
_cell.angle_beta   90.00
_cell.angle_gamma   90.00
#
_symmetry.space_group_name_H-M   'P 1'
#
loop_
_entity.id
_entity.type
_entity.pdbx_description
1 polymer ?
#
loop_
_entity_poly.entity_id
_entity_poly.type
_entity_poly.pdbx_seq_one_letter_code
_entity_poly.pdbx_strand_id
1 'polypeptide(L)'
;MELHFSQLILLGVVAAVALGTDLARRKIYNWLTLPAIALGFALQGALGGVHGLEQAAYGFAIAFGLFLVFFLLDAGVGGGDVKLVGAFGAITGPTFVIYTLFYGGLVGVAFALVGLIWKGRVRHAIVNFAGFVRAAVSPGTPATPLRTD
;
A
#
# COMPACT_ATOMS: atom_id res chain seq x y z
N MET A 1 -13.14 7.24 -15.97
CA MET A 1 -12.16 7.59 -14.91
C MET A 1 -11.56 8.91 -15.31
N GLU A 2 -12.17 10.00 -14.87
CA GLU A 2 -11.63 11.34 -15.13
C GLU A 2 -11.05 11.80 -13.80
N LEU A 3 -9.74 11.64 -13.61
CA LEU A 3 -9.07 12.30 -12.51
C LEU A 3 -8.92 13.77 -12.88
N HIS A 4 -9.47 14.64 -12.05
CA HIS A 4 -9.31 16.07 -12.26
C HIS A 4 -7.85 16.46 -12.05
N PHE A 5 -7.39 17.48 -12.79
CA PHE A 5 -6.03 17.98 -12.71
C PHE A 5 -5.62 18.35 -11.27
N SER A 6 -6.56 18.87 -10.48
CA SER A 6 -6.38 19.16 -9.05
C SER A 6 -6.05 17.91 -8.21
N GLN A 7 -6.70 16.77 -8.50
CA GLN A 7 -6.43 15.50 -7.81
C GLN A 7 -5.04 14.96 -8.15
N LEU A 8 -4.63 15.08 -9.43
CA LEU A 8 -3.29 14.66 -9.87
C LEU A 8 -2.19 15.50 -9.22
N ILE A 9 -2.36 16.81 -9.12
CA ILE A 9 -1.41 17.68 -8.43
C ILE A 9 -1.30 17.29 -6.96
N LEU A 10 -2.43 17.17 -6.27
CA LEU A 10 -2.42 16.82 -4.85
C LEU A 10 -1.76 15.46 -4.61
N LEU A 11 -2.12 14.45 -5.41
CA LEU A 11 -1.54 13.11 -5.34
C LEU A 11 -0.02 13.17 -5.57
N GLY A 12 0.44 13.88 -6.61
CA GLY A 12 1.85 14.02 -6.93
C GLY A 12 2.65 14.71 -5.84
N VAL A 13 2.12 15.78 -5.24
CA VAL A 13 2.76 16.47 -4.10
C VAL A 13 2.86 15.56 -2.89
N VAL A 14 1.77 14.89 -2.50
CA VAL A 14 1.78 13.97 -1.35
C VAL A 14 2.75 12.83 -1.59
N ALA A 15 2.77 12.24 -2.79
CA ALA A 15 3.70 11.17 -3.17
C ALA A 15 5.16 11.64 -3.11
N ALA A 16 5.47 12.83 -3.65
CA ALA A 16 6.83 13.37 -3.66
C ALA A 16 7.34 13.66 -2.24
N VAL A 17 6.50 14.25 -1.38
CA VAL A 17 6.87 14.51 0.03
C VAL A 17 7.03 13.19 0.78
N ALA A 18 6.12 12.23 0.60
CA ALA A 18 6.21 10.92 1.23
C ALA A 18 7.51 10.20 0.83
N LEU A 19 7.83 10.15 -0.47
CA LEU A 19 9.07 9.58 -0.99
C LEU A 19 10.30 10.28 -0.42
N GLY A 20 10.31 11.61 -0.38
CA GLY A 20 11.41 12.37 0.21
C GLY A 20 11.61 12.06 1.70
N THR A 21 10.52 11.98 2.48
CA THR A 21 10.58 11.65 3.90
C THR A 21 10.99 10.20 4.15
N ASP A 22 10.53 9.28 3.31
CA ASP A 22 10.86 7.86 3.43
C ASP A 22 12.33 7.61 3.09
N LEU A 23 12.85 8.21 2.02
CA LEU A 23 14.27 8.12 1.67
C LEU A 23 15.18 8.76 2.72
N ALA A 24 14.79 9.92 3.27
CA ALA A 24 15.62 10.64 4.22
C ALA A 24 15.57 10.07 5.65
N ARG A 25 14.41 9.59 6.08
CA ARG A 25 14.15 9.26 7.50
C ARG A 25 13.48 7.91 7.71
N ARG A 26 13.17 7.16 6.65
CA ARG A 26 12.43 5.88 6.67
C ARG A 26 11.15 5.95 7.50
N LYS A 27 10.48 7.10 7.46
CA LYS A 27 9.28 7.39 8.25
C LYS A 27 8.32 8.24 7.44
N ILE A 28 7.09 7.76 7.31
CA ILE A 28 5.96 8.52 6.81
C ILE A 28 5.24 9.16 8.01
N TYR A 29 5.19 10.49 8.01
CA TYR A 29 4.65 11.23 9.15
C TYR A 29 3.15 11.45 9.07
N ASN A 30 2.49 11.40 10.24
CA ASN A 30 1.05 11.71 10.36
C ASN A 30 0.72 13.15 9.93
N TRP A 31 1.66 14.10 10.05
CA TRP A 31 1.46 15.49 9.60
C TRP A 31 1.31 15.60 8.08
N LEU A 32 1.77 14.60 7.32
CA LEU A 32 1.52 14.52 5.88
C LEU A 32 0.23 13.76 5.60
N THR A 33 0.06 12.59 6.20
CA THR A 33 -1.04 11.68 5.85
C THR A 33 -2.40 12.19 6.31
N LEU A 34 -2.51 12.74 7.52
CA LEU A 34 -3.81 13.20 8.05
C LEU A 34 -4.35 14.40 7.25
N PRO A 35 -3.55 15.44 6.95
CA PRO A 35 -4.01 16.51 6.07
C PRO A 35 -4.30 16.04 4.66
N ALA A 36 -3.52 15.09 4.11
CA ALA A 36 -3.80 14.54 2.78
C ALA A 36 -5.15 13.81 2.72
N ILE A 37 -5.53 13.05 3.75
CA ILE A 37 -6.86 12.43 3.86
C ILE A 37 -7.93 13.53 3.88
N ALA A 38 -7.80 14.51 4.77
CA ALA A 38 -8.78 15.60 4.90
C ALA A 38 -8.96 16.38 3.59
N LEU A 39 -7.86 16.70 2.91
CA LEU A 39 -7.85 17.36 1.61
C LEU A 39 -8.46 16.48 0.52
N GLY A 40 -8.26 15.16 0.55
CA GLY A 40 -8.89 14.22 -0.37
C GLY A 40 -10.42 14.24 -0.26
N PHE A 41 -10.95 14.16 0.97
CA PHE A 41 -12.39 14.29 1.21
C PHE A 41 -12.92 15.66 0.80
N ALA A 42 -12.24 16.75 1.17
CA ALA A 42 -12.65 18.10 0.81
C ALA A 42 -12.68 18.30 -0.71
N LEU A 43 -11.66 17.80 -1.43
CA LEU A 43 -11.55 17.94 -2.88
C LEU A 43 -12.62 17.12 -3.62
N GLN A 44 -12.82 15.86 -3.21
CA GLN A 44 -13.90 15.03 -3.76
C GLN A 44 -15.28 15.65 -3.48
N GLY A 45 -15.52 16.13 -2.27
CA GLY A 45 -16.75 16.84 -1.92
C GLY A 45 -16.96 18.12 -2.72
N ALA A 46 -15.90 18.89 -3.01
CA ALA A 46 -15.98 20.09 -3.82
C ALA A 46 -16.27 19.80 -5.30
N LEU A 47 -15.76 18.69 -5.84
CA LEU A 47 -15.93 18.31 -7.25
C LEU A 47 -17.25 17.58 -7.51
N GLY A 48 -17.66 16.69 -6.60
CA GLY A 48 -18.78 15.78 -6.80
C GLY A 48 -19.90 15.89 -5.76
N GLY A 49 -19.83 16.87 -4.84
CA GLY A 49 -20.81 17.02 -3.76
C GLY A 49 -20.87 15.78 -2.86
N VAL A 50 -22.09 15.36 -2.50
CA VAL A 50 -22.32 14.16 -1.68
C VAL A 50 -21.76 12.91 -2.36
N HIS A 51 -21.97 12.77 -3.67
CA HIS A 51 -21.46 11.62 -4.41
C HIS A 51 -19.92 11.57 -4.39
N GLY A 52 -19.25 12.72 -4.49
CA GLY A 52 -17.80 12.80 -4.33
C GLY A 52 -17.34 12.32 -2.94
N LEU A 53 -18.02 12.73 -1.88
CA LEU A 53 -17.72 12.27 -0.51
C LEU A 53 -17.88 10.75 -0.37
N GLU A 54 -18.90 10.15 -1.01
CA GLU A 54 -19.05 8.69 -1.06
C GLU A 54 -17.87 8.03 -1.78
N GLN A 55 -17.44 8.57 -2.93
CA GLN A 55 -16.25 8.08 -3.64
C GLN A 55 -14.99 8.18 -2.77
N ALA A 56 -14.80 9.29 -2.06
CA ALA A 56 -13.69 9.44 -1.13
C ALA A 56 -13.74 8.38 0.00
N ALA A 57 -14.93 8.16 0.57
CA ALA A 57 -15.13 7.19 1.64
C ALA A 57 -14.85 5.75 1.19
N TYR A 58 -15.38 5.34 0.04
CA TYR A 58 -15.12 4.01 -0.52
C TYR A 58 -13.65 3.82 -0.90
N GLY A 59 -13.04 4.82 -1.56
CA GLY A 59 -11.63 4.77 -1.92
C GLY A 59 -10.74 4.66 -0.68
N PHE A 60 -10.99 5.49 0.33
CA PHE A 60 -10.31 5.42 1.63
C PHE A 60 -10.48 4.04 2.27
N ALA A 61 -11.73 3.56 2.41
CA ALA A 61 -12.02 2.32 3.11
C ALA A 61 -11.38 1.10 2.44
N ILE A 62 -11.41 1.01 1.11
CA ILE A 62 -10.77 -0.09 0.36
C ILE A 62 -9.25 -0.04 0.54
N ALA A 63 -8.65 1.12 0.31
CA ALA A 63 -7.20 1.27 0.34
C ALA A 63 -6.64 1.09 1.76
N PHE A 64 -7.20 1.82 2.73
CA PHE A 64 -6.82 1.77 4.14
C PHE A 64 -7.14 0.41 4.74
N GLY A 65 -8.33 -0.14 4.50
CA GLY A 65 -8.75 -1.42 5.06
C GLY A 65 -7.85 -2.57 4.62
N LEU A 66 -7.51 -2.65 3.33
CA LEU A 66 -6.61 -3.68 2.81
C LEU A 66 -5.22 -3.60 3.45
N PHE A 67 -4.63 -2.41 3.50
CA PHE A 67 -3.30 -2.21 4.09
C PHE A 67 -3.32 -2.37 5.61
N LEU A 68 -4.43 -2.05 6.27
CA LEU A 68 -4.62 -2.26 7.69
C LEU A 68 -4.61 -3.75 8.02
N VAL A 69 -5.25 -4.60 7.20
CA VAL A 69 -5.19 -6.05 7.38
C VAL A 69 -3.74 -6.54 7.29
N PHE A 70 -2.96 -6.08 6.30
CA PHE A 70 -1.54 -6.45 6.21
C PHE A 70 -0.71 -5.95 7.40
N PHE A 71 -1.00 -4.74 7.90
CA PHE A 71 -0.36 -4.21 9.10
C PHE A 71 -0.68 -5.05 10.34
N LEU A 72 -1.94 -5.45 10.54
CA LEU A 72 -2.38 -6.26 11.68
C LEU A 72 -1.85 -7.70 11.64
N LEU A 73 -1.55 -8.21 10.44
CA LEU A 73 -0.93 -9.53 10.25
C LEU A 73 0.61 -9.49 10.33
N ASP A 74 1.20 -8.36 10.72
CA ASP A 74 2.65 -8.13 10.75
C ASP A 74 3.34 -8.49 9.40
N ALA A 75 2.65 -8.29 8.28
CA ALA A 75 3.13 -8.64 6.94
C ALA A 75 4.18 -7.66 6.39
N GLY A 76 4.92 -6.98 7.27
CA GLY A 76 5.99 -6.05 6.91
C GLY A 76 5.55 -4.68 6.40
N VAL A 77 4.25 -4.33 6.51
CA VAL A 77 3.73 -3.00 6.16
C VAL A 77 3.82 -2.08 7.37
N GLY A 78 4.28 -0.83 7.21
CA GLY A 78 4.32 0.14 8.30
C GLY A 78 2.99 0.87 8.47
N GLY A 79 2.64 1.25 9.69
CA GLY A 79 1.40 2.02 9.96
C GLY A 79 1.33 3.38 9.25
N GLY A 80 2.49 3.93 8.87
CA GLY A 80 2.57 5.12 8.01
C GLY A 80 2.11 4.84 6.58
N ASP A 81 2.52 3.70 6.00
CA ASP A 81 2.13 3.27 4.65
C ASP A 81 0.62 3.07 4.56
N VAL A 82 0.02 2.45 5.59
CA VAL A 82 -1.44 2.25 5.67
C VAL A 82 -2.19 3.57 5.55
N LYS A 83 -1.74 4.61 6.28
CA LYS A 83 -2.37 5.93 6.25
C LYS A 83 -2.14 6.65 4.93
N LEU A 84 -0.96 6.51 4.34
CA LEU A 84 -0.64 7.12 3.04
C LEU A 84 -1.51 6.53 1.93
N VAL A 85 -1.62 5.20 1.87
CA VAL A 85 -2.44 4.50 0.88
C VAL A 85 -3.93 4.82 1.09
N GLY A 86 -4.38 4.92 2.34
CA GLY A 86 -5.70 5.47 2.66
C GLY A 86 -5.91 6.88 2.12
N ALA A 87 -4.94 7.78 2.27
CA ALA A 87 -5.01 9.14 1.72
C ALA A 87 -5.13 9.13 0.19
N PHE A 88 -4.36 8.30 -0.51
CA PHE A 88 -4.47 8.14 -1.96
C PHE A 88 -5.87 7.67 -2.37
N GLY A 89 -6.44 6.73 -1.61
CA GLY A 89 -7.81 6.28 -1.81
C GLY A 89 -8.85 7.39 -1.63
N ALA A 90 -8.70 8.22 -0.59
CA ALA A 90 -9.59 9.36 -0.38
C ALA A 90 -9.52 10.39 -1.52
N ILE A 91 -8.32 10.65 -2.06
CA ILE A 91 -8.12 11.62 -3.14
C ILE A 91 -8.68 11.12 -4.48
N THR A 92 -8.48 9.85 -4.79
CA THR A 92 -8.69 9.28 -6.14
C THR A 92 -9.97 8.48 -6.30
N GLY A 93 -10.57 7.99 -5.21
CA GLY A 93 -11.75 7.14 -5.21
C GLY A 93 -11.45 5.64 -5.45
N PRO A 94 -12.48 4.78 -5.34
CA PRO A 94 -12.34 3.32 -5.28
C PRO A 94 -11.82 2.71 -6.58
N THR A 95 -12.29 3.19 -7.73
CA THR A 95 -11.90 2.64 -9.03
C THR A 95 -10.40 2.76 -9.26
N PHE A 96 -9.83 3.95 -9.00
CA PHE A 96 -8.39 4.17 -9.16
C PHE A 96 -7.56 3.34 -8.17
N VAL A 97 -8.04 3.17 -6.93
CA VAL A 97 -7.41 2.31 -5.93
C VAL A 97 -7.28 0.88 -6.44
N ILE A 98 -8.35 0.30 -7.01
CA ILE A 98 -8.33 -1.09 -7.50
C ILE A 98 -7.27 -1.26 -8.60
N TYR A 99 -7.21 -0.35 -9.56
CA TYR A 99 -6.17 -0.40 -10.60
C TYR A 99 -4.77 -0.21 -10.01
N THR A 100 -4.60 0.72 -9.07
CA THR A 100 -3.32 0.99 -8.42
C THR A 100 -2.83 -0.22 -7.61
N LEU A 101 -3.73 -0.93 -6.93
CA LEU A 101 -3.40 -2.17 -6.23
C LEU A 101 -2.98 -3.28 -7.20
N PHE A 102 -3.69 -3.43 -8.31
CA PHE A 102 -3.38 -4.44 -9.31
C PHE A 102 -2.04 -4.17 -10.00
N TYR A 103 -1.87 -2.98 -10.59
CA TYR A 103 -0.64 -2.62 -11.29
C TYR A 103 0.54 -2.41 -10.33
N GLY A 104 0.31 -1.78 -9.18
CA GLY A 104 1.32 -1.61 -8.15
C GLY A 104 1.80 -2.94 -7.57
N GLY A 105 0.88 -3.89 -7.36
CA GLY A 105 1.21 -5.26 -6.99
C GLY A 105 2.08 -5.95 -8.05
N LEU A 106 1.72 -5.85 -9.33
CA LEU A 106 2.50 -6.43 -10.43
C LEU A 106 3.92 -5.86 -10.50
N VAL A 107 4.05 -4.54 -10.36
CA VAL A 107 5.35 -3.84 -10.31
C VAL A 107 6.14 -4.27 -9.08
N GLY A 108 5.50 -4.38 -7.91
CA GLY A 108 6.13 -4.86 -6.68
C GLY A 108 6.68 -6.27 -6.80
N VAL A 109 5.92 -7.18 -7.42
CA VAL A 109 6.37 -8.56 -7.72
C VAL A 109 7.58 -8.52 -8.66
N ALA A 110 7.55 -7.70 -9.71
CA ALA A 110 8.67 -7.57 -10.64
C ALA A 110 9.95 -7.09 -9.93
N PHE A 111 9.86 -6.05 -9.09
CA PHE A 111 11.00 -5.56 -8.30
C PHE A 111 11.52 -6.61 -7.32
N ALA A 112 10.63 -7.37 -6.66
CA ALA A 112 11.01 -8.45 -5.77
C ALA A 112 11.81 -9.54 -6.52
N LEU A 113 11.35 -9.93 -7.71
CA LEU A 113 12.05 -10.91 -8.56
C LEU A 113 13.42 -10.42 -9.02
N VAL A 114 13.51 -9.17 -9.49
CA VAL A 114 14.80 -8.57 -9.90
C VAL A 114 15.77 -8.52 -8.73
N GLY A 115 15.32 -8.05 -7.56
CA GLY A 115 16.15 -7.99 -6.35
C GLY A 115 16.62 -9.37 -5.88
N LEU A 116 15.79 -10.40 -6.06
CA LEU A 116 16.11 -11.78 -5.71
C LEU A 116 17.18 -12.38 -6.62
N ILE A 117 17.07 -12.13 -7.94
CA ILE A 117 18.04 -12.56 -8.94
C ILE A 117 19.38 -11.86 -8.70
N TRP A 118 19.39 -10.55 -8.51
CA TRP A 118 20.63 -9.79 -8.27
C TRP A 118 21.37 -10.21 -7.00
N LYS A 119 20.65 -10.61 -5.95
CA LYS A 119 21.27 -11.10 -4.71
C LYS A 119 21.64 -12.58 -4.76
N GLY A 120 21.35 -13.29 -5.85
CA GLY A 120 21.59 -14.73 -5.97
C GLY A 120 20.77 -15.60 -4.99
N ARG A 121 19.71 -15.05 -4.39
CA ARG A 121 18.95 -15.71 -3.30
C ARG A 121 17.72 -16.46 -3.76
N VAL A 122 17.56 -16.68 -5.07
CA VAL A 122 16.38 -17.29 -5.70
C VAL A 122 15.98 -18.60 -5.01
N ARG A 123 16.97 -19.46 -4.71
CA ARG A 123 16.73 -20.74 -4.04
C ARG A 123 16.14 -20.58 -2.64
N HIS A 124 16.61 -19.62 -1.84
CA HIS A 124 16.09 -19.37 -0.49
C HIS A 124 14.66 -18.84 -0.53
N ALA A 125 14.32 -17.96 -1.47
CA ALA A 125 12.94 -17.49 -1.62
C ALA A 125 11.98 -18.61 -2.03
N ILE A 126 12.39 -19.51 -2.93
CA ILE A 126 11.56 -20.67 -3.31
C ILE A 126 11.32 -21.59 -2.12
N VAL A 127 12.37 -21.88 -1.33
CA VAL A 127 12.24 -22.74 -0.13
C VAL A 127 11.34 -22.09 0.92
N ASN A 128 11.49 -20.79 1.18
CA ASN A 128 10.66 -20.06 2.14
C ASN A 128 9.19 -19.98 1.66
N PHE A 129 8.96 -19.75 0.37
CA PHE A 129 7.63 -19.71 -0.21
C PHE A 129 6.95 -21.09 -0.15
N ALA A 130 7.67 -22.17 -0.49
CA ALA A 130 7.17 -23.53 -0.34
C ALA A 130 6.84 -23.88 1.12
N GLY A 131 7.67 -23.42 2.07
CA GLY A 131 7.40 -23.54 3.51
C GLY A 131 6.13 -22.82 3.93
N PHE A 132 5.93 -21.58 3.46
CA PHE A 132 4.71 -20.80 3.70
C PHE A 132 3.47 -21.48 3.11
N VAL A 133 3.52 -21.95 1.87
CA VAL A 133 2.40 -22.66 1.21
C VAL A 133 2.06 -23.96 1.95
N ARG A 134 3.06 -24.73 2.39
CA ARG A 134 2.84 -25.94 3.19
C ARG A 134 2.18 -25.62 4.54
N ALA A 135 2.66 -24.58 5.23
CA ALA A 135 2.06 -24.15 6.50
C ALA A 135 0.62 -23.65 6.32
N ALA A 136 0.31 -22.98 5.21
CA ALA A 136 -1.04 -22.52 4.88
C ALA A 136 -2.00 -23.66 4.53
N VAL A 137 -1.50 -24.75 3.93
CA VAL A 137 -2.30 -25.93 3.54
C VAL A 137 -2.45 -26.94 4.69
N SER A 138 -1.51 -26.97 5.63
CA SER A 138 -1.52 -27.85 6.80
C SER A 138 -1.37 -27.07 8.10
N PRO A 139 -2.46 -26.50 8.64
CA PRO A 139 -2.43 -25.79 9.92
C PRO A 139 -2.23 -26.80 11.07
N GLY A 140 -0.97 -27.14 11.38
CA GLY A 140 -0.64 -28.06 12.47
C GLY A 140 0.82 -28.48 12.60
N THR A 141 1.67 -28.30 11.58
CA THR A 141 3.11 -28.61 11.72
C THR A 141 3.87 -27.46 12.38
N PRO A 142 4.54 -27.67 13.53
CA PRO A 142 5.36 -26.65 14.17
C PRO A 142 6.48 -26.21 13.23
N ALA A 143 6.72 -24.90 13.15
CA ALA A 143 7.79 -24.35 12.34
C ALA A 143 9.14 -24.92 12.81
N THR A 144 9.74 -25.80 12.01
CA THR A 144 11.10 -26.29 12.24
C THR A 144 12.04 -25.08 12.18
N PRO A 145 12.80 -24.76 13.25
CA PRO A 145 13.77 -23.68 13.19
C PRO A 145 14.81 -24.05 12.14
N LEU A 146 14.96 -23.22 11.11
CA LEU A 146 16.10 -23.34 10.21
C LEU A 146 17.34 -23.02 11.03
N ARG A 147 18.06 -24.07 11.41
CA ARG A 147 19.38 -23.99 12.01
C ARG A 147 20.28 -23.25 11.03
N THR A 148 20.63 -22.01 11.38
CA THR A 148 21.70 -21.25 10.73
C THR A 148 22.99 -21.68 11.39
N ASP A 149 23.68 -22.62 10.74
CA ASP A 149 25.13 -22.80 10.86
C ASP A 149 25.90 -21.66 10.17
#